data_AF-A0A953IGL0-F1
#
_entry.id   AF-A0A953IGL0-F1
#
_cell.length_a   1.000
_cell.length_b   1.000
_cell.length_c   1.000
_cell.angle_alpha   90.00
_cell.angle_beta   90.00
_cell.angle_gamma   90.00
#
_symmetry.space_group_name_H-M   'P 1'
#
loop_
_entity.id
_entity.type
_entity.pdbx_description
1 polymer ?
#
loop_
_entity_poly.entity_id
_entity_poly.type
_entity_poly.pdbx_seq_one_letter_code
_entity_poly.pdbx_strand_id
1 'polypeptide(L)'
;MSHPSPTRAGWIAVFATICIWTGFILVSRHGGKGTLTGWDVTALRFGVGALVAVFFLPRVTLPPLKVIALFSLFGGIGYATAVYAAFRLAPAAHAAVLMPGALPFETAVIAWLWLGLKPSRPQRIALALVFAGILLTAADTFSHGPRLTGLQLAGDVLFLCGSSSWAVFTLLLRRHPMAPLAAT
;
A
#
# COMPACT_ATOMS: atom_id res chain seq x y z
N MET A 1 -15.54 -14.12 33.45
CA MET A 1 -14.17 -13.67 33.11
C MET A 1 -14.30 -12.45 32.19
N SER A 2 -14.20 -11.25 32.74
CA SER A 2 -14.29 -9.99 32.01
C SER A 2 -12.92 -9.68 31.37
N HIS A 3 -12.83 -9.73 30.05
CA HIS A 3 -11.66 -9.22 29.33
C HIS A 3 -11.58 -7.70 29.56
N PRO A 4 -10.45 -7.15 30.04
CA PRO A 4 -10.28 -5.69 30.11
C PRO A 4 -10.33 -5.13 28.70
N SER A 5 -11.26 -4.22 28.42
CA SER A 5 -11.41 -3.60 27.11
C SER A 5 -10.14 -2.80 26.75
N PRO A 6 -9.37 -3.18 25.71
CA PRO A 6 -8.11 -2.52 25.37
C PRO A 6 -8.35 -1.23 24.55
N THR A 7 -9.40 -0.47 24.88
CA THR A 7 -9.88 0.65 24.07
C THR A 7 -8.81 1.74 23.92
N ARG A 8 -8.05 2.03 25.00
CA ARG A 8 -6.97 3.02 24.98
C ARG A 8 -5.77 2.57 24.14
N ALA A 9 -5.38 1.30 24.23
CA ALA A 9 -4.30 0.74 23.41
C ALA A 9 -4.69 0.73 21.92
N GLY A 10 -5.96 0.43 21.61
CA GLY A 10 -6.51 0.53 20.26
C GLY A 10 -6.44 1.95 19.69
N TRP A 11 -6.84 2.97 20.45
CA TRP A 11 -6.77 4.37 20.00
C TRP A 11 -5.33 4.84 19.75
N ILE A 12 -4.38 4.45 20.61
CA ILE A 12 -2.96 4.78 20.42
C ILE A 12 -2.43 4.11 19.14
N ALA A 13 -2.80 2.85 18.90
CA ALA A 13 -2.39 2.13 17.69
C ALA A 13 -2.95 2.77 16.41
N VAL A 14 -4.22 3.20 16.43
CA VAL A 14 -4.84 3.93 15.32
C VAL A 14 -4.12 5.24 15.05
N PHE A 15 -3.86 6.03 16.10
CA PHE A 15 -3.14 7.30 15.97
C PHE A 15 -1.73 7.10 15.40
N ALA A 16 -0.97 6.16 15.94
CA ALA A 16 0.36 5.83 15.44
C ALA A 16 0.33 5.40 13.97
N THR A 17 -0.67 4.60 13.57
CA THR A 17 -0.86 4.17 12.18
C THR A 17 -1.11 5.36 11.27
N ILE A 18 -1.98 6.29 11.66
CA ILE A 18 -2.26 7.51 10.88
C ILE A 18 -1.00 8.35 10.72
N CYS A 19 -0.22 8.55 11.79
CA CYS A 19 1.03 9.30 11.74
C CYS A 19 2.05 8.65 10.80
N ILE A 20 2.21 7.32 10.88
CA ILE A 20 3.13 6.57 10.02
C ILE A 20 2.75 6.70 8.55
N TRP A 21 1.47 6.48 8.21
CA TRP A 21 1.00 6.54 6.82
C TRP A 21 1.03 7.96 6.26
N THR A 22 0.62 8.95 7.04
CA THR A 22 0.66 10.36 6.62
C THR A 22 2.11 10.82 6.43
N GLY A 23 2.98 10.51 7.40
CA GLY A 23 4.41 10.83 7.30
C GLY A 23 5.05 10.16 6.09
N PHE A 24 4.72 8.89 5.83
CA PHE A 24 5.18 8.18 4.63
C PHE A 24 4.77 8.89 3.34
N ILE A 25 3.50 9.31 3.18
CA ILE A 25 3.02 10.00 1.98
C ILE A 25 3.75 11.33 1.78
N LEU A 26 3.89 12.13 2.85
CA LEU A 26 4.54 13.43 2.80
C LEU A 26 6.03 13.33 2.46
N VAL A 27 6.76 12.46 3.16
CA VAL A 27 8.20 12.23 2.93
C VAL A 27 8.43 11.63 1.55
N SER A 28 7.59 10.70 1.10
CA SER A 28 7.72 10.09 -0.24
C SER A 28 7.49 11.09 -1.36
N ARG A 29 6.52 12.00 -1.21
CA ARG A 29 6.32 13.09 -2.18
C ARG A 29 7.48 14.09 -2.14
N HIS A 30 8.02 14.39 -0.96
CA HIS A 30 9.19 15.25 -0.85
C HIS A 30 10.41 14.62 -1.54
N GLY A 31 10.67 13.33 -1.28
CA GLY A 31 11.73 12.56 -1.94
C GLY A 31 11.55 12.45 -3.45
N GLY A 32 10.32 12.25 -3.93
CA GLY A 32 10.00 12.16 -5.37
C GLY A 32 10.20 13.47 -6.14
N LYS A 33 10.26 14.62 -5.46
CA LYS A 33 10.65 15.91 -6.04
C LYS A 33 12.16 16.18 -5.97
N GLY A 34 12.91 15.36 -5.23
CA GLY A 34 14.36 15.48 -5.09
C GLY A 34 15.12 14.91 -6.28
N THR A 35 16.44 14.82 -6.12
CA THR A 35 17.37 14.25 -7.12
C THR A 35 17.37 12.72 -7.15
N LEU A 36 16.90 12.08 -6.07
CA LEU A 36 16.82 10.63 -5.98
C LEU A 36 15.73 10.07 -6.88
N THR A 37 16.05 9.03 -7.63
CA THR A 37 15.05 8.30 -8.40
C THR A 37 14.19 7.43 -7.47
N GLY A 38 13.02 7.00 -7.94
CA GLY A 38 12.17 6.08 -7.17
C GLY A 38 12.88 4.74 -6.87
N TRP A 39 13.83 4.35 -7.71
CA TRP A 39 14.67 3.17 -7.50
C TRP A 39 15.64 3.35 -6.35
N ASP A 40 16.28 4.52 -6.25
CA ASP A 40 17.23 4.82 -5.17
C ASP A 40 16.52 4.82 -3.81
N VAL A 41 15.34 5.43 -3.74
CA VAL A 41 14.53 5.45 -2.50
C VAL A 41 14.05 4.04 -2.15
N THR A 42 13.69 3.23 -3.14
CA THR A 42 13.33 1.81 -2.93
C THR A 42 14.51 1.02 -2.39
N ALA A 43 15.69 1.17 -3.01
CA ALA A 43 16.92 0.49 -2.63
C ALA A 43 17.35 0.89 -1.22
N LEU A 44 17.28 2.17 -0.86
CA LEU A 44 17.56 2.62 0.50
C LEU A 44 16.57 2.04 1.51
N ARG A 45 15.26 2.06 1.22
CA ARG A 45 14.23 1.54 2.12
C ARG A 45 14.42 0.06 2.41
N PHE A 46 14.56 -0.76 1.37
CA PHE A 46 14.69 -2.21 1.56
C PHE A 46 16.11 -2.65 1.90
N GLY A 47 17.13 -1.92 1.45
CA GLY A 47 18.53 -2.20 1.80
C GLY A 47 18.77 -1.99 3.29
N VAL A 48 18.32 -0.87 3.85
CA VAL A 48 18.38 -0.63 5.30
C VAL A 48 17.52 -1.63 6.06
N GLY A 49 16.31 -1.93 5.58
CA GLY A 49 15.45 -2.96 6.16
C GLY A 49 16.11 -4.34 6.19
N ALA A 50 16.75 -4.74 5.10
CA ALA A 50 17.47 -6.01 5.00
C ALA A 50 18.67 -6.08 5.95
N LEU A 51 19.45 -5.00 6.07
CA LEU A 51 20.56 -4.93 7.02
C LEU A 51 20.09 -5.12 8.47
N VAL A 52 18.96 -4.51 8.83
CA VAL A 52 18.34 -4.72 10.15
C VAL A 52 17.81 -6.14 10.28
N ALA A 53 17.17 -6.68 9.25
CA ALA A 53 16.59 -8.03 9.25
C ALA A 53 17.64 -9.13 9.45
N VAL A 54 18.87 -8.95 8.93
CA VAL A 54 20.00 -9.89 9.14
C VAL A 54 20.27 -10.14 10.62
N PHE A 55 20.10 -9.14 11.49
CA PHE A 55 20.29 -9.31 12.93
C PHE A 55 19.24 -10.22 13.58
N PHE A 56 18.04 -10.27 13.02
CA PHE A 56 16.92 -11.05 13.53
C PHE A 56 16.74 -12.39 12.81
N LEU A 57 17.45 -12.60 11.69
CA LEU A 57 17.40 -13.82 10.88
C LEU A 57 17.60 -15.12 11.68
N PRO A 58 18.51 -15.20 12.70
CA PRO A 58 18.66 -16.42 13.50
C PRO A 58 17.43 -16.79 14.34
N ARG A 59 16.48 -15.86 14.50
CA ARG A 59 15.25 -16.05 15.30
C ARG A 59 14.04 -16.40 14.43
N VAL A 60 14.23 -16.59 13.12
CA VAL A 60 13.15 -16.73 12.14
C VAL A 60 13.25 -18.07 11.41
N THR A 61 12.12 -18.77 11.31
CA THR A 61 11.97 -19.90 10.38
C THR A 61 11.62 -19.36 9.00
N LEU A 62 12.54 -19.52 8.05
CA LEU A 62 12.36 -19.02 6.69
C LEU A 62 11.27 -19.81 5.94
N PRO A 63 10.30 -19.14 5.29
CA PRO A 63 9.33 -19.82 4.45
C PRO A 63 9.98 -20.30 3.14
N PRO A 64 9.28 -21.10 2.33
CA PRO A 64 9.79 -21.53 1.03
C PRO A 64 10.18 -20.35 0.14
N LEU A 65 11.26 -20.49 -0.64
CA LEU A 65 11.79 -19.41 -1.49
C LEU A 65 10.73 -18.79 -2.42
N LYS A 66 9.79 -19.60 -2.91
CA LYS A 66 8.65 -19.12 -3.71
C LYS A 66 7.77 -18.12 -2.94
N VAL A 67 7.51 -18.37 -1.65
CA VAL A 67 6.71 -17.48 -0.80
C VAL A 67 7.49 -16.20 -0.53
N ILE A 68 8.79 -16.30 -0.23
CA ILE A 68 9.67 -15.13 -0.07
C ILE A 68 9.63 -14.27 -1.33
N ALA A 69 9.84 -14.86 -2.51
CA ALA A 69 9.83 -14.14 -3.78
C ALA A 69 8.48 -13.44 -4.05
N LEU A 70 7.36 -14.10 -3.78
CA LEU A 70 6.03 -13.51 -3.92
C LEU A 70 5.82 -12.33 -2.95
N PHE A 71 6.25 -12.48 -1.70
CA PHE A 71 6.12 -11.44 -0.68
C PHE A 71 7.01 -10.24 -1.01
N SER A 72 8.27 -10.48 -1.37
CA SER A 72 9.20 -9.43 -1.79
C SER A 72 8.74 -8.73 -3.06
N LEU A 73 8.11 -9.44 -4.00
CA LEU A 73 7.57 -8.83 -5.21
C LEU A 73 6.34 -7.97 -4.89
N PHE A 74 5.35 -8.50 -4.19
CA PHE A 74 4.05 -7.82 -4.02
C PHE A 74 4.02 -6.84 -2.84
N GLY A 75 4.59 -7.19 -1.69
CA GLY A 75 4.66 -6.34 -0.51
C GLY A 75 5.89 -5.43 -0.47
N GLY A 76 6.93 -5.80 -1.22
CA GLY A 76 8.22 -5.12 -1.22
C GLY A 76 8.44 -4.26 -2.46
N ILE A 77 9.26 -4.78 -3.38
CA ILE A 77 9.82 -4.07 -4.52
C ILE A 77 8.73 -3.62 -5.50
N GLY A 78 7.78 -4.48 -5.87
CA GLY A 78 6.71 -4.12 -6.81
C GLY A 78 5.82 -3.01 -6.28
N TYR A 79 5.43 -3.09 -5.01
CA TYR A 79 4.71 -2.01 -4.33
C TYR A 79 5.50 -0.70 -4.33
N ALA A 80 6.73 -0.72 -3.81
CA ALA A 80 7.50 0.49 -3.61
C ALA A 80 7.88 1.17 -4.94
N THR A 81 8.28 0.39 -5.94
CA THR A 81 8.68 0.93 -7.25
C THR A 81 7.51 1.64 -7.93
N ALA A 82 6.32 1.04 -7.93
CA ALA A 82 5.11 1.66 -8.45
C ALA A 82 4.77 2.96 -7.70
N VAL A 83 4.78 2.92 -6.37
CA VAL A 83 4.42 4.06 -5.52
C VAL A 83 5.42 5.21 -5.63
N TYR A 84 6.72 4.94 -5.56
CA TYR A 84 7.73 5.99 -5.66
C TYR A 84 7.83 6.57 -7.07
N ALA A 85 7.58 5.78 -8.11
CA ALA A 85 7.42 6.30 -9.45
C ALA A 85 6.18 7.20 -9.56
N ALA A 86 5.05 6.79 -8.98
CA ALA A 86 3.82 7.57 -8.95
C ALA A 86 4.01 8.94 -8.27
N PHE A 87 4.74 8.99 -7.15
CA PHE A 87 5.03 10.24 -6.44
C PHE A 87 5.85 11.26 -7.23
N ARG A 88 6.47 10.88 -8.35
CA ARG A 88 7.10 11.84 -9.29
C ARG A 88 6.10 12.48 -10.24
N LEU A 89 5.02 11.75 -10.56
CA LEU A 89 4.07 12.09 -11.61
C LEU A 89 2.77 12.72 -11.07
N ALA A 90 2.32 12.29 -9.89
CA ALA A 90 1.07 12.71 -9.27
C ALA A 90 1.29 13.33 -7.87
N PRO A 91 0.36 14.18 -7.40
CA PRO A 91 0.46 14.84 -6.09
C PRO A 91 0.19 13.89 -4.92
N ALA A 92 0.64 14.29 -3.72
CA ALA A 92 0.40 13.53 -2.47
C ALA A 92 -1.09 13.41 -2.12
N ALA A 93 -1.93 14.36 -2.53
CA ALA A 93 -3.37 14.30 -2.31
C ALA A 93 -3.98 13.08 -3.01
N HIS A 94 -3.60 12.81 -4.27
CA HIS A 94 -4.07 11.62 -4.99
C HIS A 94 -3.56 10.35 -4.31
N ALA A 95 -2.29 10.33 -3.88
CA ALA A 95 -1.72 9.20 -3.15
C ALA A 95 -2.50 8.86 -1.86
N ALA A 96 -2.91 9.89 -1.10
CA ALA A 96 -3.66 9.73 0.14
C ALA A 96 -5.07 9.14 -0.07
N VAL A 97 -5.66 9.34 -1.26
CA VAL A 97 -6.96 8.75 -1.60
C VAL A 97 -6.79 7.39 -2.28
N LEU A 98 -5.95 7.31 -3.31
CA LEU A 98 -5.81 6.13 -4.15
C LEU A 98 -5.07 4.99 -3.47
N MET A 99 -4.09 5.26 -2.61
CA MET A 99 -3.38 4.18 -1.93
C MET A 99 -4.22 3.59 -0.78
N PRO A 100 -4.42 4.26 0.38
CA PRO A 100 -5.17 3.65 1.48
C PRO A 100 -6.68 3.57 1.20
N GLY A 101 -7.24 4.49 0.41
CA GLY A 101 -8.67 4.53 0.14
C GLY A 101 -9.12 3.49 -0.88
N ALA A 102 -8.34 3.20 -1.92
CA ALA A 102 -8.69 2.15 -2.89
C ALA A 102 -8.36 0.73 -2.41
N LEU A 103 -7.49 0.57 -1.40
CA LEU A 103 -7.10 -0.75 -0.88
C LEU A 103 -8.26 -1.68 -0.54
N PRO A 104 -9.31 -1.27 0.21
CA PRO A 104 -10.47 -2.13 0.48
C PRO A 104 -11.21 -2.54 -0.80
N PHE A 105 -11.23 -1.64 -1.79
CA PHE A 105 -11.86 -1.89 -3.08
C PHE A 105 -11.10 -2.92 -3.90
N GLU A 106 -9.82 -2.67 -4.12
CA GLU A 106 -8.97 -3.57 -4.88
C GLU A 106 -8.83 -4.93 -4.19
N THR A 107 -8.69 -4.95 -2.87
CA THR A 107 -8.66 -6.21 -2.10
C THR A 107 -9.96 -7.00 -2.28
N ALA A 108 -11.13 -6.35 -2.25
CA ALA A 108 -12.40 -7.03 -2.45
C ALA A 108 -12.54 -7.57 -3.88
N VAL A 109 -12.15 -6.78 -4.89
CA VAL A 109 -12.18 -7.19 -6.30
C VAL A 109 -11.23 -8.36 -6.53
N ILE A 110 -9.98 -8.27 -6.09
CA ILE A 110 -8.97 -9.33 -6.25
C ILE A 110 -9.39 -10.58 -5.47
N ALA A 111 -9.90 -10.43 -4.24
CA ALA A 111 -10.40 -11.56 -3.46
C ALA A 111 -11.61 -12.23 -4.13
N TRP A 112 -12.51 -11.46 -4.73
CA TRP A 112 -13.64 -12.01 -5.47
C TRP A 112 -13.15 -12.79 -6.71
N LEU A 113 -12.23 -12.22 -7.49
CA LEU A 113 -11.68 -12.86 -8.69
C LEU A 113 -10.83 -14.10 -8.37
N TRP A 114 -10.02 -14.06 -7.31
CA TRP A 114 -9.04 -15.11 -7.01
C TRP A 114 -9.52 -16.18 -6.03
N LEU A 115 -10.45 -15.83 -5.14
CA LEU A 115 -10.98 -16.72 -4.09
C LEU A 115 -12.48 -16.97 -4.22
N GLY A 116 -13.18 -16.31 -5.16
CA GLY A 116 -14.63 -16.40 -5.30
C GLY A 116 -15.41 -15.74 -4.14
N LEU A 117 -14.74 -14.98 -3.27
CA LEU A 117 -15.34 -14.37 -2.09
C LEU A 117 -16.21 -13.18 -2.48
N LYS A 118 -17.53 -13.40 -2.54
CA LYS A 118 -18.48 -12.35 -2.89
C LYS A 118 -18.62 -11.34 -1.74
N PRO A 119 -18.49 -10.03 -2.00
CA PRO A 119 -18.66 -9.01 -0.97
C PRO A 119 -20.11 -8.98 -0.46
N SER A 120 -20.25 -8.78 0.85
CA SER A 120 -21.54 -8.65 1.53
C SER A 120 -22.28 -7.37 1.10
N ARG A 121 -23.59 -7.28 1.35
CA ARG A 121 -24.38 -6.09 0.96
C ARG A 121 -23.80 -4.77 1.55
N PRO A 122 -23.44 -4.69 2.84
CA PRO A 122 -22.80 -3.48 3.38
C PRO A 122 -21.44 -3.18 2.74
N GLN A 123 -20.65 -4.22 2.45
CA GLN A 123 -19.36 -4.06 1.80
C GLN A 123 -19.52 -3.46 0.39
N ARG A 124 -20.54 -3.87 -0.37
CA ARG A 124 -20.82 -3.27 -1.70
C ARG A 124 -21.12 -1.77 -1.62
N ILE A 125 -21.81 -1.32 -0.58
CA ILE A 125 -22.08 0.11 -0.37
C ILE A 125 -20.77 0.85 -0.07
N ALA A 126 -19.94 0.32 0.82
CA ALA A 126 -18.63 0.89 1.12
C ALA A 126 -17.73 0.94 -0.14
N LEU A 127 -17.75 -0.12 -0.95
CA LEU A 127 -17.03 -0.18 -2.23
C LEU A 127 -17.49 0.89 -3.22
N ALA A 128 -18.81 1.12 -3.32
CA ALA A 128 -19.36 2.17 -4.18
C ALA A 128 -18.95 3.58 -3.72
N LEU A 129 -18.92 3.83 -2.41
CA LEU A 129 -18.46 5.11 -1.84
C LEU A 129 -16.97 5.34 -2.09
N VAL A 130 -16.12 4.32 -1.90
CA VAL A 130 -14.69 4.38 -2.22
C VAL A 130 -14.50 4.68 -3.71
N PHE A 131 -15.22 3.97 -4.58
CA PHE A 131 -15.15 4.18 -6.02
C PHE A 131 -15.55 5.61 -6.42
N ALA A 132 -16.58 6.18 -5.79
CA ALA A 132 -16.95 7.58 -5.99
C ALA A 132 -15.81 8.54 -5.58
N GLY A 133 -15.13 8.30 -4.45
CA GLY A 133 -13.97 9.09 -4.03
C GLY A 133 -12.79 9.04 -5.02
N ILE A 134 -12.54 7.87 -5.61
CA ILE A 134 -11.55 7.68 -6.68
C ILE A 134 -11.94 8.52 -7.91
N LEU A 135 -13.20 8.48 -8.34
CA LEU A 135 -13.70 9.26 -9.47
C LEU A 135 -13.59 10.78 -9.23
N LEU A 136 -13.85 11.25 -8.01
CA LEU A 136 -13.69 12.67 -7.66
C LEU A 136 -12.22 13.11 -7.71
N THR A 137 -11.29 12.24 -7.32
CA THR A 137 -9.85 12.49 -7.44
C THR A 137 -9.41 12.55 -8.90
N ALA A 138 -9.94 11.64 -9.73
CA ALA A 138 -9.74 11.70 -11.17
C ALA A 138 -10.33 12.99 -11.79
N ALA A 139 -11.48 13.46 -11.30
CA ALA A 139 -12.10 14.72 -11.76
C ALA A 139 -11.22 15.95 -11.46
N ASP A 140 -10.56 16.00 -10.30
CA ASP A 140 -9.60 17.06 -9.95
C ASP A 140 -8.43 17.14 -10.94
N THR A 141 -8.00 15.99 -11.46
CA THR A 141 -6.93 15.89 -12.48
C THR A 141 -7.29 16.62 -13.78
N PHE A 142 -8.56 16.65 -14.17
CA PHE A 142 -9.01 17.31 -15.40
C PHE A 142 -9.10 18.84 -15.27
N SER A 143 -9.05 19.39 -14.06
CA SER A 143 -9.05 20.84 -13.84
C SER A 143 -7.70 21.51 -14.15
N HIS A 144 -6.63 20.72 -14.27
CA HIS A 144 -5.27 21.17 -14.58
C HIS A 144 -4.92 20.80 -16.03
N GLY A 145 -4.55 21.77 -16.86
CA GLY A 145 -4.51 21.67 -18.34
C GLY A 145 -3.79 20.46 -18.98
N PRO A 146 -3.91 20.28 -20.31
CA PRO A 146 -3.81 18.99 -21.01
C PRO A 146 -2.50 18.19 -20.79
N ARG A 147 -1.36 18.88 -20.64
CA ARG A 147 -0.05 18.23 -20.48
C ARG A 147 0.21 17.75 -19.05
N LEU A 148 -0.37 18.42 -18.05
CA LEU A 148 -0.32 18.00 -16.66
C LEU A 148 -1.24 16.80 -16.42
N THR A 149 -2.38 16.75 -17.12
CA THR A 149 -3.37 15.67 -17.05
C THR A 149 -2.76 14.30 -17.40
N GLY A 150 -1.99 14.19 -18.49
CA GLY A 150 -1.43 12.90 -18.93
C GLY A 150 -0.41 12.29 -17.96
N LEU A 151 0.46 13.12 -17.37
CA LEU A 151 1.44 12.66 -16.38
C LEU A 151 0.76 12.31 -15.05
N GLN A 152 -0.21 13.12 -14.61
CA GLN A 152 -0.96 12.85 -13.38
C GLN A 152 -1.75 11.55 -13.47
N LEU A 153 -2.45 11.31 -14.57
CA LEU A 153 -3.17 10.04 -14.80
C LEU A 153 -2.23 8.84 -14.80
N ALA A 154 -1.03 8.95 -15.39
CA ALA A 154 -0.03 7.89 -15.32
C ALA A 154 0.43 7.64 -13.87
N GLY A 155 0.58 8.69 -13.07
CA GLY A 155 0.85 8.58 -11.63
C GLY A 155 -0.28 7.91 -10.86
N ASP A 156 -1.54 8.26 -11.15
CA ASP A 156 -2.72 7.67 -10.51
C ASP A 156 -2.83 6.17 -10.81
N VAL A 157 -2.60 5.77 -12.06
CA VAL A 157 -2.53 4.35 -12.45
C VAL A 157 -1.42 3.64 -11.68
N LEU A 158 -0.25 4.24 -11.52
CA LEU A 158 0.84 3.65 -10.73
C LEU A 158 0.50 3.54 -9.24
N PHE A 159 -0.25 4.50 -8.66
CA PHE A 159 -0.75 4.37 -7.29
C PHE A 159 -1.71 3.19 -7.14
N LEU A 160 -2.63 3.00 -8.10
CA LEU A 160 -3.54 1.85 -8.12
C LEU A 160 -2.77 0.54 -8.32
N CYS A 161 -1.75 0.49 -9.18
CA CYS A 161 -0.88 -0.68 -9.31
C CYS A 161 -0.15 -1.01 -8.00
N GLY A 162 0.37 0.00 -7.30
CA GLY A 162 0.98 -0.15 -5.99
C GLY A 162 -0.03 -0.68 -4.97
N SER A 163 -1.20 -0.05 -4.86
CA SER A 163 -2.29 -0.50 -4.00
C SER A 163 -2.68 -1.97 -4.29
N SER A 164 -2.75 -2.36 -5.56
CA SER A 164 -3.13 -3.71 -5.97
C SER A 164 -2.04 -4.72 -5.61
N SER A 165 -0.78 -4.34 -5.75
CA SER A 165 0.37 -5.12 -5.29
C SER A 165 0.27 -5.38 -3.79
N TRP A 166 -0.04 -4.35 -2.99
CA TRP A 166 -0.25 -4.49 -1.56
C TRP A 166 -1.48 -5.37 -1.22
N ALA A 167 -2.59 -5.21 -1.94
CA ALA A 167 -3.76 -6.05 -1.79
C ALA A 167 -3.43 -7.54 -2.03
N VAL A 168 -2.69 -7.86 -3.09
CA VAL A 168 -2.20 -9.23 -3.35
C VAL A 168 -1.33 -9.73 -2.20
N PHE A 169 -0.42 -8.89 -1.68
CA PHE A 169 0.39 -9.24 -0.51
C PHE A 169 -0.46 -9.58 0.72
N THR A 170 -1.50 -8.80 1.03
CA THR A 170 -2.40 -9.11 2.16
C THR A 170 -3.16 -10.42 1.97
N LEU A 171 -3.55 -10.76 0.73
CA LEU A 171 -4.20 -12.04 0.42
C LEU A 171 -3.23 -13.22 0.48
N LEU A 172 -1.97 -13.00 0.08
CA LEU A 172 -0.91 -13.99 0.23
C LEU A 172 -0.59 -14.27 1.70
N LEU A 173 -0.54 -13.24 2.55
CA LEU A 173 -0.43 -13.37 4.01
C LEU A 173 -1.57 -14.22 4.59
N ARG A 174 -2.78 -14.04 4.09
CA ARG A 174 -3.93 -14.85 4.51
C ARG A 174 -3.79 -16.32 4.10
N ARG A 175 -3.19 -16.62 2.93
CA ARG A 175 -2.94 -17.99 2.45
C ARG A 175 -1.73 -18.65 3.11
N HIS A 176 -0.73 -17.87 3.48
CA HIS A 176 0.52 -18.33 4.10
C HIS A 176 0.70 -17.62 5.45
N PRO A 177 -0.09 -17.98 6.48
CA PRO A 177 0.02 -17.37 7.80
C PRO A 177 1.39 -17.68 8.41
N MET A 178 2.06 -16.64 8.90
CA MET A 178 3.42 -16.72 9.41
C MET A 178 3.65 -15.61 10.44
N ALA A 179 4.68 -15.78 11.27
CA ALA A 179 5.04 -14.76 12.26
C ALA A 179 5.39 -13.43 11.58
N PRO A 180 5.06 -12.26 12.18
CA PRO A 180 5.31 -10.95 11.55
C PRO A 180 6.76 -10.75 11.12
N LEU A 181 7.72 -11.25 11.91
CA LEU A 181 9.15 -11.15 11.62
C LEU A 181 9.58 -11.99 10.40
N ALA A 182 8.83 -13.04 10.06
CA ALA A 182 9.08 -13.84 8.87
C ALA A 182 8.44 -13.22 7.62
N ALA A 183 7.39 -12.42 7.79
CA ALA A 183 6.59 -11.84 6.71
C ALA A 183 7.19 -10.58 6.08
N THR A 184 8.22 -10.01 6.72
CA THR A 184 8.88 -8.74 6.37
C THR A 184 10.32 -8.98 5.96
#